data_AF-A0A6G0JMR1-F1
#
_entry.id   AF-A0A6G0JMR1-F1
#
_cell.length_a   1.000
_cell.length_b   1.000
_cell.length_c   1.000
_cell.angle_alpha   90.00
_cell.angle_beta   90.00
_cell.angle_gamma   90.00
#
_symmetry.space_group_name_H-M   'P 1'
#
loop_
_entity.id
_entity.type
_entity.pdbx_description
1 polymer ?
#
loop_
_entity_poly.entity_id
_entity_poly.type
_entity_poly.pdbx_seq_one_letter_code
_entity_poly.pdbx_strand_id
1 'polypeptide(L)'
;MMMDRFGNGQPVQHSVIERNADWYMVKTVEHFQAVNDWEATRVIVVDKDLKEIEVLTRMFPDARILLCHFHVIKWLASAVRDDKKFGTYPSEVLKQIDHCVANMVWAKTDSDFQNHTEESKLLACRGGREALWTYFNKNWWAKKEMWVTAFRMHLPHFRNNTNNRLENFFGKLKADLDGSFSMKDCLKTILNFQRRKEDEYHTKVMMPGTIRNANYGEEMNQFLGMTSDWLADIFFAEYQFATDAETIALYSFEERQDRVHVSRDGRVHRVNTSAWLCDCEFSSTMKLPCRHVLLYRKHVGDVFTIPYSSLHSR
;
A
#
# COMPACT_ATOMS: atom_id res chain seq x y z
N MET A 1 2.56 8.68 9.89
CA MET A 1 1.54 9.27 8.99
C MET A 1 0.55 8.18 8.62
N MET A 2 -0.72 8.51 8.49
CA MET A 2 -1.79 7.61 8.03
C MET A 2 -2.46 8.17 6.78
N MET A 3 -3.25 7.35 6.09
CA MET A 3 -4.12 7.82 5.02
C MET A 3 -5.50 8.14 5.60
N ASP A 4 -6.02 9.33 5.32
CA ASP A 4 -7.40 9.68 5.69
C ASP A 4 -8.43 9.13 4.69
N ARG A 5 -9.71 9.28 5.02
CA ARG A 5 -10.84 8.85 4.18
C ARG A 5 -10.84 9.46 2.78
N PHE A 6 -10.12 10.56 2.54
CA PHE A 6 -10.03 11.24 1.25
C PHE A 6 -8.75 10.89 0.48
N GLY A 7 -8.00 9.87 0.92
CA GLY A 7 -6.77 9.42 0.28
C GLY A 7 -5.54 10.29 0.57
N ASN A 8 -5.66 11.30 1.44
CA ASN A 8 -4.57 12.21 1.78
C ASN A 8 -3.74 11.66 2.94
N GLY A 9 -2.44 11.95 2.92
CA GLY A 9 -1.54 11.61 4.03
C GLY A 9 -1.71 12.58 5.18
N GLN A 10 -2.11 12.10 6.34
CA GLN A 10 -2.25 12.87 7.57
C GLN A 10 -1.18 12.47 8.60
N PRO A 11 -0.35 13.41 9.07
CA PRO A 11 0.50 13.16 10.22
C PRO A 11 -0.37 12.88 11.46
N VAL A 12 -0.01 11.83 12.19
CA VAL A 12 -0.67 11.43 13.46
C VAL A 12 0.20 11.67 14.67
N GLN A 13 1.49 11.84 14.44
CA GLN A 13 2.47 12.16 15.45
C GLN A 13 3.67 12.82 14.77
N HIS A 14 4.19 13.86 15.41
CA HIS A 14 5.50 14.43 15.13
C HIS A 14 6.39 14.12 16.33
N SER A 15 7.62 13.67 16.08
CA SER A 15 8.57 13.37 17.14
C SER A 15 9.90 14.01 16.84
N VAL A 16 10.30 14.94 17.71
CA VAL A 16 11.61 15.60 17.65
C VAL A 16 12.53 14.84 18.59
N ILE A 17 13.46 14.08 18.01
CA ILE A 17 14.40 13.24 18.74
C ILE A 17 15.81 13.81 18.60
N GLU A 18 16.59 13.72 19.68
CA GLU A 18 17.99 14.18 19.71
C GLU A 18 18.90 13.38 18.77
N ARG A 19 18.65 12.06 18.67
CA ARG A 19 19.40 11.15 17.81
C ARG A 19 18.55 9.94 17.41
N ASN A 20 18.87 9.37 16.25
CA ASN A 20 18.24 8.15 15.76
C ASN A 20 18.85 6.90 16.45
N ALA A 21 18.37 6.61 17.66
CA ALA A 21 18.74 5.41 18.42
C ALA A 21 17.50 4.69 18.96
N ASP A 22 17.62 3.38 19.16
CA ASP A 22 16.51 2.45 19.39
C ASP A 22 15.61 2.87 20.55
N TRP A 23 16.22 3.34 21.65
CA TRP A 23 15.48 3.82 22.83
C TRP A 23 14.55 5.01 22.52
N TYR A 24 14.98 5.97 21.68
CA TYR A 24 14.13 7.12 21.33
C TYR A 24 12.98 6.70 20.40
N MET A 25 13.21 5.71 19.51
CA MET A 25 12.13 5.17 18.70
C MET A 25 11.12 4.41 19.54
N VAL A 26 11.56 3.60 20.51
CA VAL A 26 10.65 2.92 21.45
C VAL A 26 9.79 3.96 22.18
N LYS A 27 10.38 5.02 22.72
CA LYS A 27 9.62 6.10 23.39
C LYS A 27 8.64 6.80 22.45
N THR A 28 9.05 6.99 21.21
CA THR A 28 8.21 7.57 20.14
C THR A 28 6.98 6.68 19.89
N VAL A 29 7.17 5.37 19.79
CA VAL A 29 6.07 4.42 19.56
C VAL A 29 5.20 4.26 20.81
N GLU A 30 5.78 4.22 22.01
CA GLU A 30 5.01 4.18 23.27
C GLU A 30 4.07 5.37 23.39
N HIS A 31 4.55 6.58 23.03
CA HIS A 31 3.70 7.77 23.01
C HIS A 31 2.56 7.64 22.00
N PHE A 32 2.85 7.13 20.80
CA PHE A 32 1.84 6.87 19.78
C PHE A 32 0.76 5.93 20.30
N GLN A 33 1.17 4.82 20.91
CA GLN A 33 0.27 3.80 21.45
C GLN A 33 -0.58 4.32 22.62
N ALA A 34 -0.05 5.24 23.42
CA ALA A 34 -0.77 5.81 24.56
C ALA A 34 -1.94 6.74 24.16
N VAL A 35 -1.91 7.31 22.95
CA VAL A 35 -2.88 8.34 22.53
C VAL A 35 -3.66 8.00 21.25
N ASN A 36 -3.37 6.84 20.63
CA ASN A 36 -4.06 6.38 19.42
C ASN A 36 -4.60 4.96 19.62
N ASP A 37 -5.69 4.63 18.92
CA ASP A 37 -6.19 3.26 18.76
C ASP A 37 -5.26 2.46 17.82
N TRP A 38 -4.10 2.09 18.36
CA TRP A 38 -3.01 1.54 17.59
C TRP A 38 -3.22 0.05 17.26
N GLU A 39 -4.03 -0.67 18.03
CA GLU A 39 -4.33 -2.10 17.85
C GLU A 39 -5.10 -2.38 16.55
N ALA A 40 -5.81 -1.38 16.02
CA ALA A 40 -6.43 -1.43 14.70
C ALA A 40 -5.41 -1.42 13.54
N THR A 41 -4.14 -1.09 13.80
CA THR A 41 -3.09 -1.01 12.76
C THR A 41 -2.75 -2.39 12.22
N ARG A 42 -3.01 -2.63 10.93
CA ARG A 42 -2.72 -3.91 10.26
C ARG A 42 -1.50 -3.88 9.35
N VAL A 43 -1.10 -2.72 8.86
CA VAL A 43 0.01 -2.56 7.91
C VAL A 43 0.78 -1.30 8.23
N ILE A 44 2.11 -1.41 8.30
CA ILE A 44 3.00 -0.26 8.49
C ILE A 44 4.03 -0.28 7.36
N VAL A 45 4.11 0.82 6.60
CA VAL A 45 5.08 0.97 5.50
C VAL A 45 6.23 1.85 5.96
N VAL A 46 7.44 1.32 5.90
CA VAL A 46 8.68 1.99 6.34
C VAL A 46 9.71 2.06 5.22
N ASP A 47 10.74 2.88 5.42
CA ASP A 47 11.96 2.76 4.64
C ASP A 47 12.79 1.54 5.12
N LYS A 48 13.91 1.25 4.46
CA LYS A 48 14.85 0.22 4.88
C LYS A 48 15.77 0.72 6.00
N ASP A 49 15.20 0.91 7.19
CA ASP A 49 15.95 1.06 8.44
C ASP A 49 15.78 -0.20 9.29
N LEU A 50 16.87 -0.96 9.48
CA LEU A 50 16.84 -2.23 10.21
C LEU A 50 16.40 -2.06 11.67
N LYS A 51 16.76 -0.93 12.29
CA LYS A 51 16.40 -0.66 13.69
C LYS A 51 14.92 -0.32 13.79
N GLU A 52 14.44 0.53 12.90
CA GLU A 52 13.02 0.89 12.84
C GLU A 52 12.15 -0.36 12.64
N ILE A 53 12.54 -1.22 11.70
CA ILE A 53 11.86 -2.49 11.43
C ILE A 53 11.82 -3.38 12.69
N GLU A 54 12.94 -3.52 13.40
CA GLU A 54 13.01 -4.35 14.61
C GLU A 54 12.08 -3.82 15.72
N VAL A 55 12.15 -2.52 16.00
CA VAL A 55 11.31 -1.87 17.01
C VAL A 55 9.83 -2.01 16.66
N LEU A 56 9.44 -1.71 15.42
CA LEU A 56 8.04 -1.80 14.99
C LEU A 56 7.52 -3.23 14.96
N THR A 57 8.34 -4.19 14.53
CA THR A 57 7.95 -5.62 14.54
C THR A 57 7.65 -6.10 15.97
N ARG A 58 8.43 -5.63 16.95
CA ARG A 58 8.21 -5.96 18.36
C ARG A 58 6.99 -5.27 18.96
N MET A 59 6.77 -4.00 18.62
CA MET A 59 5.73 -3.17 19.25
C MET A 59 4.36 -3.26 18.58
N PHE A 60 4.31 -3.73 17.33
CA PHE A 60 3.07 -3.97 16.57
C PHE A 60 3.00 -5.43 16.10
N PRO A 61 2.81 -6.41 17.01
CA PRO A 61 2.86 -7.83 16.67
C PRO A 61 1.80 -8.25 15.65
N ASP A 62 0.65 -7.57 15.64
CA ASP A 62 -0.46 -7.86 14.72
C ASP A 62 -0.41 -7.06 13.40
N ALA A 63 0.60 -6.20 13.23
CA ALA A 63 0.78 -5.42 12.02
C ALA A 63 1.85 -6.05 11.12
N ARG A 64 1.59 -6.03 9.81
CA ARG A 64 2.59 -6.41 8.80
C ARG A 64 3.49 -5.21 8.50
N ILE A 65 4.79 -5.37 8.76
CA ILE A 65 5.81 -4.38 8.41
C ILE A 65 6.24 -4.57 6.96
N LEU A 66 6.16 -3.49 6.18
CA LEU A 66 6.27 -3.46 4.74
C LEU A 66 7.34 -2.42 4.33
N LEU A 67 8.26 -2.75 3.44
CA LEU A 67 9.24 -1.80 2.88
C LEU A 67 8.67 -1.00 1.70
N CYS A 68 8.89 0.31 1.66
CA CYS A 68 8.55 1.14 0.51
C CYS A 68 9.16 0.58 -0.79
N HIS A 69 8.35 0.27 -1.81
CA HIS A 69 8.85 -0.30 -3.09
C HIS A 69 9.89 0.61 -3.75
N PHE A 70 9.68 1.93 -3.71
CA PHE A 70 10.63 2.90 -4.27
C PHE A 70 12.00 2.77 -3.61
N HIS A 71 12.03 2.70 -2.28
CA HIS A 71 13.29 2.56 -1.54
C HIS A 71 13.93 1.21 -1.71
N VAL A 72 13.16 0.13 -1.83
CA VAL A 72 13.68 -1.20 -2.15
C VAL A 72 14.41 -1.18 -3.49
N ILE A 73 13.78 -0.66 -4.54
CA ILE A 73 14.39 -0.56 -5.89
C ILE A 73 15.65 0.29 -5.82
N LYS A 74 15.57 1.49 -5.21
CA LYS A 74 16.71 2.40 -5.06
C LYS A 74 17.88 1.74 -4.33
N TRP A 75 17.63 1.09 -3.19
CA TRP A 75 18.65 0.43 -2.39
C TRP A 75 19.31 -0.74 -3.13
N LEU A 76 18.51 -1.59 -3.78
CA LEU A 76 19.04 -2.71 -4.56
C LEU A 76 19.88 -2.20 -5.73
N ALA A 77 19.39 -1.23 -6.50
CA ALA A 77 20.13 -0.62 -7.60
C ALA A 77 21.45 0.03 -7.14
N SER A 78 21.46 0.70 -5.98
CA SER A 78 22.67 1.25 -5.36
C SER A 78 23.62 0.16 -4.86
N ALA A 79 23.11 -0.91 -4.23
CA ALA A 79 23.93 -2.00 -3.73
C ALA A 79 24.68 -2.71 -4.86
N VAL A 80 24.05 -2.92 -6.01
CA VAL A 80 24.68 -3.57 -7.18
C VAL A 80 25.84 -2.72 -7.74
N ARG A 81 25.84 -1.40 -7.49
CA ARG A 81 26.88 -0.44 -7.93
C ARG A 81 27.95 -0.17 -6.87
N ASP A 82 27.93 -0.89 -5.76
CA ASP A 82 28.99 -0.80 -4.74
C ASP A 82 30.21 -1.60 -5.21
N ASP A 83 30.97 -1.00 -6.14
CA ASP A 83 32.16 -1.58 -6.76
C ASP A 83 33.21 -2.00 -5.73
N LYS A 84 33.29 -1.29 -4.59
CA LYS A 84 34.21 -1.60 -3.51
C LYS A 84 33.85 -2.92 -2.82
N LYS A 85 32.56 -3.26 -2.78
CA LYS A 85 32.06 -4.44 -2.06
C LYS A 85 31.81 -5.64 -2.96
N PHE A 86 31.37 -5.42 -4.19
CA PHE A 86 30.92 -6.49 -5.09
C PHE A 86 31.68 -6.55 -6.42
N GLY A 87 32.66 -5.67 -6.61
CA GLY A 87 33.38 -5.50 -7.87
C GLY A 87 32.52 -4.81 -8.94
N THR A 88 33.19 -4.28 -9.95
CA THR A 88 32.52 -3.54 -11.03
C THR A 88 31.84 -4.50 -12.01
N TYR A 89 30.57 -4.22 -12.32
CA TYR A 89 29.81 -4.91 -13.37
C TYR A 89 29.82 -4.07 -14.66
N PRO A 90 29.83 -4.70 -15.85
CA PRO A 90 29.61 -3.98 -17.10
C PRO A 90 28.26 -3.24 -17.08
N SER A 91 28.22 -2.05 -17.69
CA SER A 91 27.02 -1.20 -17.73
C SER A 91 25.76 -1.93 -18.23
N GLU A 92 25.89 -2.77 -19.26
CA GLU A 92 24.76 -3.55 -19.78
C GLU A 92 24.26 -4.60 -18.78
N VAL A 93 25.15 -5.21 -17.99
CA VAL A 93 24.75 -6.14 -16.93
C VAL A 93 24.05 -5.39 -15.79
N LEU A 94 24.54 -4.20 -15.43
CA LEU A 94 23.89 -3.35 -14.43
C LEU A 94 22.45 -2.99 -14.82
N LYS A 95 22.23 -2.58 -16.07
CA LYS A 95 20.88 -2.28 -16.59
C LYS A 95 19.96 -3.49 -16.53
N GLN A 96 20.46 -4.68 -16.89
CA GLN A 96 19.69 -5.92 -16.81
C GLN A 96 19.34 -6.27 -15.36
N ILE A 97 20.28 -6.12 -14.42
CA ILE A 97 20.02 -6.34 -12.99
C ILE A 97 18.99 -5.32 -12.47
N ASP A 98 19.05 -4.05 -12.85
CA ASP A 98 18.07 -3.04 -12.44
C ASP A 98 16.65 -3.40 -12.93
N HIS A 99 16.54 -3.91 -14.17
CA HIS A 99 15.27 -4.39 -14.70
C HIS A 99 14.75 -5.61 -13.91
N CYS A 100 15.62 -6.58 -13.60
CA CYS A 100 15.26 -7.71 -12.76
C CYS A 100 14.78 -7.25 -11.37
N VAL A 101 15.46 -6.27 -10.76
CA VAL A 101 15.09 -5.71 -9.45
C VAL A 101 13.70 -5.09 -9.50
N ALA A 102 13.42 -4.25 -10.50
CA ALA A 102 12.11 -3.64 -10.67
C ALA A 102 11.02 -4.73 -10.85
N ASN A 103 11.28 -5.70 -11.70
CA ASN A 103 10.32 -6.78 -11.97
C ASN A 103 10.10 -7.70 -10.75
N MET A 104 11.14 -8.00 -9.97
CA MET A 104 11.01 -8.75 -8.72
C MET A 104 10.11 -8.02 -7.72
N VAL A 105 10.27 -6.70 -7.56
CA VAL A 105 9.46 -5.90 -6.63
C VAL A 105 7.99 -5.90 -7.06
N TRP A 106 7.73 -5.78 -8.36
CA TRP A 106 6.37 -5.70 -8.92
C TRP A 106 5.75 -7.05 -9.29
N ALA A 107 6.48 -8.16 -9.10
CA ALA A 107 6.00 -9.50 -9.39
C ALA A 107 4.70 -9.80 -8.63
N LYS A 108 3.66 -10.20 -9.37
CA LYS A 108 2.34 -10.51 -8.81
C LYS A 108 2.15 -11.99 -8.47
N THR A 109 3.05 -12.86 -8.90
CA THR A 109 3.05 -14.27 -8.56
C THR A 109 4.42 -14.69 -8.00
N ASP A 110 4.44 -15.74 -7.18
CA ASP A 110 5.71 -16.31 -6.70
C ASP A 110 6.53 -16.88 -7.88
N SER A 111 5.86 -17.39 -8.93
CA SER A 111 6.54 -17.85 -10.15
C SER A 111 7.25 -16.70 -10.88
N ASP A 112 6.60 -15.56 -11.10
CA ASP A 112 7.22 -14.40 -11.75
C ASP A 112 8.40 -13.89 -10.92
N PHE A 113 8.21 -13.82 -9.60
CA PHE A 113 9.26 -13.42 -8.67
C PHE A 113 10.48 -14.35 -8.74
N GLN A 114 10.26 -15.67 -8.73
CA GLN A 114 11.32 -16.67 -8.85
C GLN A 114 12.05 -16.55 -10.20
N ASN A 115 11.31 -16.40 -11.31
CA ASN A 115 11.89 -16.23 -12.64
C ASN A 115 12.85 -15.03 -12.71
N HIS A 116 12.40 -13.86 -12.25
CA HIS A 116 13.25 -12.66 -12.21
C HIS A 116 14.41 -12.76 -11.22
N THR A 117 14.22 -13.54 -10.14
CA THR A 117 15.30 -13.80 -9.18
C THR A 117 16.40 -14.67 -9.79
N GLU A 118 16.04 -15.75 -10.48
CA GLU A 118 17.02 -16.62 -11.13
C GLU A 118 17.74 -15.89 -12.28
N GLU A 119 17.04 -15.05 -13.05
CA GLU A 119 17.68 -14.17 -14.04
C GLU A 119 18.70 -13.22 -13.37
N SER A 120 18.30 -12.54 -12.28
CA SER A 120 19.17 -11.65 -11.51
C SER A 120 20.39 -12.39 -10.96
N LYS A 121 20.21 -13.62 -10.47
CA LYS A 121 21.29 -14.49 -9.98
C LYS A 121 22.27 -14.86 -11.07
N LEU A 122 21.80 -15.27 -12.25
CA LEU A 122 22.67 -15.58 -13.40
C LEU A 122 23.53 -14.37 -13.79
N LEU A 123 22.95 -13.16 -13.77
CA LEU A 123 23.67 -11.91 -14.04
C LEU A 123 24.69 -11.56 -12.96
N ALA A 124 24.28 -11.64 -11.69
CA ALA A 124 25.13 -11.39 -10.53
C ALA A 124 26.31 -12.37 -10.48
N CYS A 125 26.10 -13.62 -10.87
CA CYS A 125 27.10 -14.67 -10.78
C CYS A 125 28.04 -14.78 -12.01
N ARG A 126 27.87 -13.92 -13.02
CA ARG A 126 28.74 -13.95 -14.22
C ARG A 126 30.21 -13.78 -13.86
N GLY A 127 31.06 -14.61 -14.48
CA GLY A 127 32.51 -14.59 -14.25
C GLY A 127 32.93 -15.21 -12.90
N GLY A 128 32.11 -16.09 -12.32
CA GLY A 128 32.43 -16.78 -11.06
C GLY A 128 32.28 -15.89 -9.82
N ARG A 129 31.52 -14.79 -9.91
CA ARG A 129 31.26 -13.89 -8.79
C ARG A 129 30.13 -14.43 -7.93
N GLU A 130 30.19 -14.26 -6.61
CA GLU A 130 29.11 -14.76 -5.72
C GLU A 130 28.72 -13.76 -4.62
N ALA A 131 29.54 -12.73 -4.39
CA ALA A 131 29.39 -11.82 -3.26
C ALA A 131 28.06 -11.05 -3.28
N LEU A 132 27.66 -10.53 -4.45
CA LEU A 132 26.40 -9.81 -4.62
C LEU A 132 25.19 -10.72 -4.38
N TRP A 133 25.21 -11.92 -4.95
CA TRP A 133 24.13 -12.89 -4.77
C TRP A 133 24.01 -13.36 -3.32
N THR A 134 25.14 -13.64 -2.67
CA THR A 134 25.17 -14.00 -1.24
C THR A 134 24.58 -12.91 -0.37
N TYR A 135 24.93 -11.64 -0.65
CA TYR A 135 24.33 -10.49 0.01
C TYR A 135 22.82 -10.39 -0.24
N PHE A 136 22.39 -10.54 -1.49
CA PHE A 136 20.97 -10.48 -1.87
C PHE A 136 20.16 -11.55 -1.14
N ASN A 137 20.61 -12.81 -1.20
CA ASN A 137 19.92 -13.94 -0.59
C ASN A 137 19.76 -13.74 0.93
N LYS A 138 20.81 -13.28 1.61
CA LYS A 138 20.79 -13.04 3.06
C LYS A 138 19.88 -11.87 3.47
N ASN A 139 19.91 -10.76 2.73
CA ASN A 139 19.33 -9.50 3.20
C ASN A 139 17.99 -9.13 2.56
N TRP A 140 17.62 -9.76 1.45
CA TRP A 140 16.44 -9.41 0.66
C TRP A 140 15.53 -10.60 0.41
N TRP A 141 16.08 -11.72 -0.09
CA TRP A 141 15.29 -12.92 -0.37
C TRP A 141 14.55 -13.44 0.87
N ALA A 142 15.25 -13.57 2.00
CA ALA A 142 14.67 -14.02 3.27
C ALA A 142 13.53 -13.10 3.78
N LYS A 143 13.44 -11.87 3.27
CA LYS A 143 12.45 -10.86 3.66
C LYS A 143 11.49 -10.51 2.52
N LYS A 144 11.36 -11.38 1.50
CA LYS A 144 10.54 -11.13 0.29
C LYS A 144 9.11 -10.68 0.59
N GLU A 145 8.52 -11.22 1.66
CA GLU A 145 7.16 -10.84 2.09
C GLU A 145 7.02 -9.36 2.47
N MET A 146 8.12 -8.71 2.86
CA MET A 146 8.11 -7.29 3.22
C MET A 146 8.10 -6.38 1.99
N TRP A 147 8.49 -6.83 0.79
CA TRP A 147 8.78 -5.91 -0.32
C TRP A 147 8.35 -6.37 -1.72
N VAL A 148 7.98 -7.64 -1.90
CA VAL A 148 7.48 -8.17 -3.17
C VAL A 148 5.95 -8.05 -3.22
N THR A 149 5.42 -7.54 -4.32
CA THR A 149 3.98 -7.28 -4.50
C THR A 149 3.13 -8.53 -4.24
N ALA A 150 3.52 -9.69 -4.76
CA ALA A 150 2.78 -10.95 -4.61
C ALA A 150 2.38 -11.28 -3.16
N PHE A 151 3.24 -10.96 -2.18
CA PHE A 151 3.01 -11.23 -0.76
C PHE A 151 2.29 -10.12 -0.02
N ARG A 152 1.95 -9.03 -0.71
CA ARG A 152 1.27 -7.86 -0.15
C ARG A 152 -0.18 -7.74 -0.59
N MET A 153 -0.55 -8.38 -1.70
CA MET A 153 -1.87 -8.25 -2.35
C MET A 153 -3.05 -8.68 -1.45
N HIS A 154 -2.80 -9.39 -0.35
CA HIS A 154 -3.83 -9.79 0.61
C HIS A 154 -3.97 -8.83 1.81
N LEU A 155 -3.10 -7.82 1.91
CA LEU A 155 -3.03 -6.90 3.04
C LEU A 155 -3.78 -5.59 2.75
N PRO A 156 -4.49 -5.00 3.73
CA PRO A 156 -5.21 -3.73 3.58
C PRO A 156 -4.26 -2.54 3.55
N HIS A 157 -3.43 -2.44 2.52
CA HIS A 157 -2.49 -1.33 2.36
C HIS A 157 -3.09 -0.15 1.57
N PHE A 158 -4.32 -0.25 1.06
CA PHE A 158 -5.04 0.87 0.39
C PHE A 158 -4.21 1.56 -0.72
N ARG A 159 -3.53 0.77 -1.55
CA ARG A 159 -2.57 1.24 -2.59
C ARG A 159 -1.36 2.03 -2.05
N ASN A 160 -1.07 1.98 -0.75
CA ASN A 160 0.15 2.51 -0.14
C ASN A 160 1.33 1.53 -0.32
N ASN A 161 1.90 1.51 -1.52
CA ASN A 161 3.11 0.73 -1.80
C ASN A 161 4.41 1.53 -1.63
N THR A 162 4.30 2.86 -1.56
CA THR A 162 5.42 3.80 -1.42
C THR A 162 5.19 4.79 -0.28
N ASN A 163 6.25 5.46 0.15
CA ASN A 163 6.18 6.52 1.15
C ASN A 163 6.04 7.92 0.51
N ASN A 164 5.60 8.02 -0.74
CA ASN A 164 5.48 9.29 -1.48
C ASN A 164 4.66 10.36 -0.74
N ARG A 165 3.62 9.95 0.00
CA ARG A 165 2.81 10.87 0.83
C ARG A 165 3.64 11.49 1.95
N LEU A 166 4.48 10.68 2.59
CA LEU A 166 5.38 11.10 3.65
C LEU A 166 6.47 12.03 3.10
N GLU A 167 7.08 11.68 1.96
CA GLU A 167 8.09 12.52 1.31
C GLU A 167 7.53 13.87 0.86
N ASN A 168 6.34 13.88 0.25
CA ASN A 168 5.66 15.11 -0.16
C ASN A 168 5.33 16.00 1.05
N PHE A 169 4.80 15.40 2.13
CA PHE A 169 4.55 16.11 3.37
C PHE A 169 5.83 16.71 3.94
N PHE A 170 6.91 15.94 4.05
CA PHE A 170 8.19 16.45 4.54
C PHE A 170 8.77 17.52 3.62
N GLY A 171 8.62 17.39 2.29
CA GLY A 171 9.02 18.43 1.35
C GLY A 171 8.31 19.77 1.62
N LYS A 172 6.99 19.73 1.85
CA LYS A 172 6.19 20.92 2.20
C LYS A 172 6.53 21.48 3.57
N LEU A 173 6.69 20.62 4.57
CA LEU A 173 7.05 21.04 5.92
C LEU A 173 8.45 21.66 5.96
N LYS A 174 9.42 21.06 5.27
CA LYS A 174 10.79 21.58 5.18
C LYS A 174 10.87 22.93 4.47
N ALA A 175 9.95 23.23 3.55
CA ALA A 175 9.89 24.54 2.90
C ALA A 175 9.57 25.68 3.89
N ASP A 176 8.86 25.37 4.98
CA ASP A 176 8.52 26.32 6.04
C ASP A 176 9.57 26.33 7.19
N LEU A 177 10.56 25.43 7.16
CA LEU A 177 11.59 25.28 8.19
C LEU A 177 12.92 25.88 7.71
N ASP A 178 13.62 26.56 8.62
CA ASP A 178 14.93 27.14 8.36
C ASP A 178 15.99 26.57 9.33
N GLY A 179 17.22 26.40 8.83
CA GLY A 179 18.35 25.87 9.61
C GLY A 179 18.79 26.79 10.76
N SER A 180 18.41 28.06 10.74
CA SER A 180 18.66 29.04 11.80
C SER A 180 17.61 29.05 12.90
N PHE A 181 16.50 28.31 12.75
CA PHE A 181 15.42 28.30 13.73
C PHE A 181 15.88 27.72 15.07
N SER A 182 15.45 28.37 16.16
CA SER A 182 15.52 27.76 17.48
C SER A 182 14.60 26.54 17.55
N MET A 183 14.84 25.65 18.52
CA MET A 183 13.95 24.51 18.75
C MET A 183 12.49 24.94 18.98
N LYS A 184 12.29 26.07 19.68
CA LYS A 184 10.97 26.67 19.91
C LYS A 184 10.30 27.08 18.61
N ASP A 185 11.05 27.70 17.70
CA ASP A 185 10.50 28.18 16.43
C ASP A 185 10.20 27.01 15.49
N CYS A 186 11.07 26.00 15.45
CA CYS A 186 10.81 24.73 14.75
C CYS A 186 9.50 24.07 15.21
N LEU A 187 9.31 23.93 16.54
CA LEU A 187 8.09 23.36 17.10
C LEU A 187 6.84 24.19 16.76
N LYS A 188 6.93 25.52 16.84
CA LYS A 188 5.82 26.40 16.44
C LYS A 188 5.46 26.23 14.97
N THR A 189 6.43 26.15 14.08
CA THR A 189 6.20 25.94 12.64
C THR A 189 5.53 24.60 12.38
N ILE A 190 6.01 23.52 13.01
CA ILE A 190 5.39 22.18 12.90
C ILE A 190 3.94 22.21 13.38
N LEU A 191 3.67 22.82 14.54
CA LEU A 191 2.32 22.92 15.10
C LEU A 191 1.39 23.77 14.22
N ASN A 192 1.88 24.88 13.66
CA ASN A 192 1.10 25.71 12.75
C ASN A 192 0.80 24.99 11.43
N PHE A 193 1.76 24.21 10.90
CA PHE A 193 1.54 23.36 9.75
C PHE A 193 0.48 22.29 10.04
N GLN A 194 0.58 21.63 11.20
CA GLN A 194 -0.37 20.62 11.66
C GLN A 194 -1.79 21.18 11.74
N ARG A 195 -1.98 22.32 12.41
CA ARG A 195 -3.31 22.96 12.56
C ARG A 195 -3.95 23.26 11.21
N ARG A 196 -3.18 23.79 10.24
CA ARG A 196 -3.70 24.02 8.87
C ARG A 196 -4.20 22.73 8.22
N LYS A 197 -3.50 21.61 8.41
CA LYS A 197 -3.92 20.31 7.87
C LYS A 197 -5.17 19.76 8.54
N GLU A 198 -5.28 19.93 9.85
CA GLU A 198 -6.48 19.60 10.62
C GLU A 198 -7.67 20.44 10.18
N ASP A 199 -7.51 21.76 10.02
CA ASP A 199 -8.57 22.66 9.56
C ASP A 199 -9.06 22.30 8.13
N GLU A 200 -8.12 22.01 7.21
CA GLU A 200 -8.45 21.52 5.86
C GLU A 200 -9.25 20.21 5.90
N TYR A 201 -8.86 19.28 6.78
CA TYR A 201 -9.56 18.01 6.96
C TYR A 201 -10.96 18.22 7.55
N HIS A 202 -11.07 18.96 8.65
CA HIS A 202 -12.34 19.24 9.31
C HIS A 202 -13.31 19.97 8.39
N THR A 203 -12.84 20.93 7.59
CA THR A 203 -13.66 21.63 6.60
C THR A 203 -14.26 20.65 5.59
N LYS A 204 -13.48 19.67 5.12
CA LYS A 204 -13.97 18.64 4.18
C LYS A 204 -14.93 17.64 4.81
N VAL A 205 -14.73 17.28 6.07
CA VAL A 205 -15.62 16.36 6.78
C VAL A 205 -16.94 17.04 7.17
N MET A 206 -16.87 18.28 7.64
CA MET A 206 -18.01 19.00 8.21
C MET A 206 -18.91 19.66 7.17
N MET A 207 -18.42 19.93 5.94
CA MET A 207 -19.28 20.42 4.87
C MET A 207 -20.09 19.26 4.28
N PRO A 208 -21.39 19.13 4.63
CA PRO A 208 -22.23 18.08 4.08
C PRO A 208 -22.63 18.53 2.68
N GLY A 209 -21.89 18.09 1.67
CA GLY A 209 -22.35 18.15 0.31
C GLY A 209 -23.11 16.88 -0.04
N THR A 210 -24.29 16.99 -0.64
CA THR A 210 -24.76 15.98 -1.61
C THR A 210 -23.85 16.09 -2.82
N ILE A 211 -22.61 15.61 -2.69
CA ILE A 211 -21.65 15.59 -3.79
C ILE A 211 -22.23 14.65 -4.83
N ARG A 212 -22.56 15.21 -6.00
CA ARG A 212 -22.93 14.44 -7.18
C ARG A 212 -21.84 14.59 -8.21
N ASN A 213 -21.52 13.49 -8.88
CA ASN A 213 -20.64 13.48 -10.03
C ASN A 213 -21.49 13.21 -11.28
N ALA A 214 -21.40 14.11 -12.26
CA ALA A 214 -22.17 14.02 -13.50
C ALA A 214 -21.82 12.76 -14.34
N ASN A 215 -20.61 12.21 -14.16
CA ASN A 215 -20.18 10.99 -14.82
C ASN A 215 -20.69 9.71 -14.14
N TYR A 216 -21.28 9.83 -12.95
CA TYR A 216 -21.78 8.70 -12.19
C TYR A 216 -23.29 8.52 -12.41
N GLY A 217 -23.71 7.27 -12.57
CA GLY A 217 -25.12 6.89 -12.47
C GLY A 217 -25.65 7.04 -11.03
N GLU A 218 -26.90 6.67 -10.82
CA GLU A 218 -27.55 6.83 -9.51
C GLU A 218 -26.90 5.97 -8.42
N GLU A 219 -26.65 4.68 -8.70
CA GLU A 219 -25.95 3.79 -7.75
C GLU A 219 -24.56 4.34 -7.36
N MET A 220 -23.79 4.81 -8.34
CA MET A 220 -22.47 5.38 -8.06
C MET A 220 -22.52 6.71 -7.30
N ASN A 221 -23.54 7.54 -7.53
CA ASN A 221 -23.75 8.74 -6.71
C ASN A 221 -24.18 8.41 -5.28
N GLN A 222 -24.96 7.33 -5.09
CA GLN A 222 -25.27 6.82 -3.75
C GLN A 222 -24.01 6.29 -3.04
N PHE A 223 -23.18 5.53 -3.75
CA PHE A 223 -21.87 5.09 -3.23
C PHE A 223 -21.02 6.30 -2.81
N LEU A 224 -20.91 7.31 -3.69
CA LEU A 224 -20.19 8.56 -3.39
C LEU A 224 -20.73 9.26 -2.14
N GLY A 225 -22.05 9.31 -1.98
CA GLY A 225 -22.70 9.86 -0.79
C GLY A 225 -22.36 9.10 0.50
N MET A 226 -22.03 7.82 0.40
CA MET A 226 -21.63 6.97 1.54
C MET A 226 -20.10 6.95 1.75
N THR A 227 -19.29 7.27 0.75
CA THR A 227 -17.82 7.16 0.82
C THR A 227 -17.14 8.52 0.62
N SER A 228 -15.89 8.57 0.16
CA SER A 228 -15.25 9.80 -0.31
C SER A 228 -15.14 9.81 -1.83
N ASP A 229 -14.87 10.98 -2.42
CA ASP A 229 -14.53 11.12 -3.86
C ASP A 229 -13.42 10.16 -4.26
N TRP A 230 -12.36 10.08 -3.42
CA TRP A 230 -11.21 9.21 -3.68
C TRP A 230 -11.56 7.72 -3.75
N LEU A 231 -12.40 7.23 -2.82
CA LEU A 231 -12.87 5.85 -2.86
C LEU A 231 -13.80 5.60 -4.05
N ALA A 232 -14.70 6.56 -4.34
CA ALA A 232 -15.63 6.46 -5.46
C ALA A 232 -14.88 6.39 -6.80
N ASP A 233 -13.86 7.23 -7.01
CA ASP A 233 -13.02 7.22 -8.20
C ASP A 233 -12.28 5.89 -8.38
N ILE A 234 -11.75 5.30 -7.30
CA ILE A 234 -11.09 3.99 -7.35
C ILE A 234 -12.09 2.87 -7.66
N PHE A 235 -13.26 2.90 -7.01
CA PHE A 235 -14.29 1.89 -7.14
C PHE A 235 -14.99 1.94 -8.50
N PHE A 236 -15.10 3.13 -9.11
CA PHE A 236 -15.80 3.34 -10.37
C PHE A 236 -15.26 2.44 -11.50
N ALA A 237 -13.95 2.18 -11.55
CA ALA A 237 -13.38 1.26 -12.53
C ALA A 237 -13.86 -0.20 -12.36
N GLU A 238 -14.04 -0.66 -11.12
CA GLU A 238 -14.60 -1.99 -10.83
C GLU A 238 -16.09 -2.04 -11.19
N TYR A 239 -16.82 -0.97 -10.87
CA TYR A 239 -18.24 -0.83 -11.18
C TYR A 239 -18.49 -0.82 -12.69
N GLN A 240 -17.82 0.07 -13.44
CA GLN A 240 -17.96 0.16 -14.89
C GLN A 240 -17.70 -1.19 -15.56
N PHE A 241 -16.62 -1.86 -15.17
CA PHE A 241 -16.28 -3.18 -15.67
C PHE A 241 -17.37 -4.22 -15.40
N ALA A 242 -17.93 -4.25 -14.19
CA ALA A 242 -18.97 -5.22 -13.85
C ALA A 242 -20.34 -4.92 -14.47
N THR A 243 -20.64 -3.64 -14.69
CA THR A 243 -21.93 -3.22 -15.25
C THR A 243 -22.02 -3.37 -16.76
N ASP A 244 -20.87 -3.42 -17.45
CA ASP A 244 -20.81 -3.72 -18.86
C ASP A 244 -21.60 -5.01 -19.20
N ALA A 245 -22.36 -4.96 -20.28
CA ALA A 245 -23.31 -6.01 -20.67
C ALA A 245 -22.60 -7.30 -21.07
N GLU A 246 -21.44 -7.17 -21.73
CA GLU A 246 -20.72 -8.30 -22.30
C GLU A 246 -19.86 -9.01 -21.25
N THR A 247 -19.43 -8.29 -20.22
CA THR A 247 -18.46 -8.79 -19.25
C THR A 247 -18.99 -10.01 -18.46
N ILE A 248 -20.27 -10.06 -18.10
CA ILE A 248 -20.81 -11.16 -17.28
C ILE A 248 -20.74 -12.52 -17.98
N ALA A 249 -20.85 -12.54 -19.32
CA ALA A 249 -20.79 -13.76 -20.11
C ALA A 249 -19.39 -14.42 -20.09
N LEU A 250 -18.36 -13.67 -19.67
CA LEU A 250 -16.98 -14.14 -19.57
C LEU A 250 -16.69 -14.88 -18.24
N TYR A 251 -17.65 -14.90 -17.31
CA TYR A 251 -17.46 -15.49 -15.99
C TYR A 251 -18.42 -16.65 -15.76
N SER A 252 -17.96 -17.63 -14.97
CA SER A 252 -18.81 -18.69 -14.41
C SER A 252 -18.89 -18.56 -12.89
N PHE A 253 -20.03 -18.96 -12.35
CA PHE A 253 -20.36 -18.87 -10.92
C PHE A 253 -20.70 -20.26 -10.39
N GLU A 254 -20.03 -20.68 -9.32
CA GLU A 254 -20.34 -21.91 -8.59
C GLU A 254 -20.66 -21.53 -7.14
N GLU A 255 -21.92 -21.72 -6.75
CA GLU A 255 -22.39 -21.44 -5.40
C GLU A 255 -22.01 -22.55 -4.41
N ARG A 256 -21.53 -22.14 -3.25
CA ARG A 256 -21.28 -22.97 -2.08
C ARG A 256 -21.91 -22.27 -0.87
N GLN A 257 -22.07 -22.99 0.24
CA GLN A 257 -22.88 -22.52 1.40
C GLN A 257 -22.72 -21.03 1.76
N ASP A 258 -21.51 -20.58 2.08
CA ASP A 258 -21.22 -19.19 2.50
C ASP A 258 -20.41 -18.40 1.45
N ARG A 259 -20.18 -19.00 0.28
CA ARG A 259 -19.20 -18.51 -0.70
C ARG A 259 -19.58 -18.82 -2.13
N VAL A 260 -19.11 -17.98 -3.03
CA VAL A 260 -19.24 -18.19 -4.47
C VAL A 260 -17.86 -18.23 -5.09
N HIS A 261 -17.62 -19.23 -5.92
CA HIS A 261 -16.46 -19.27 -6.79
C HIS A 261 -16.79 -18.55 -8.10
N VAL A 262 -16.11 -17.43 -8.33
CA VAL A 262 -16.21 -16.63 -9.55
C VAL A 262 -15.00 -16.94 -10.41
N SER A 263 -15.21 -17.55 -11.57
CA SER A 263 -14.12 -18.08 -12.39
C SER A 263 -14.06 -17.42 -13.76
N ARG A 264 -12.84 -17.17 -14.25
CA ARG A 264 -12.56 -16.66 -15.60
C ARG A 264 -11.16 -17.09 -16.03
N ASP A 265 -11.02 -17.57 -17.27
CA ASP A 265 -9.74 -17.91 -17.89
C ASP A 265 -8.86 -18.81 -16.99
N GLY A 266 -9.47 -19.77 -16.30
CA GLY A 266 -8.80 -20.70 -15.37
C GLY A 266 -8.43 -20.12 -14.00
N ARG A 267 -8.70 -18.83 -13.74
CA ARG A 267 -8.54 -18.21 -12.42
C ARG A 267 -9.85 -18.27 -11.65
N VAL A 268 -9.76 -18.58 -10.36
CA VAL A 268 -10.92 -18.69 -9.46
C VAL A 268 -10.76 -17.73 -8.31
N HIS A 269 -11.78 -16.91 -8.08
CA HIS A 269 -11.88 -15.99 -6.97
C HIS A 269 -13.01 -16.39 -6.04
N ARG A 270 -12.80 -16.27 -4.73
CA ARG A 270 -13.78 -16.64 -3.71
C ARG A 270 -14.44 -15.40 -3.16
N VAL A 271 -15.75 -15.28 -3.35
CA VAL A 271 -16.58 -14.21 -2.81
C VAL A 271 -17.30 -14.73 -1.57
N ASN A 272 -17.20 -14.03 -0.45
CA ASN A 272 -18.03 -14.26 0.73
C ASN A 272 -19.35 -13.48 0.56
N THR A 273 -20.47 -14.18 0.57
CA THR A 273 -21.80 -13.59 0.30
C THR A 273 -22.42 -12.88 1.51
N SER A 274 -21.87 -13.07 2.71
CA SER A 274 -22.29 -12.32 3.91
C SER A 274 -21.58 -10.99 4.06
N ALA A 275 -20.26 -10.98 3.86
CA ALA A 275 -19.42 -9.79 3.98
C ALA A 275 -19.28 -9.01 2.66
N TRP A 276 -19.65 -9.62 1.53
CA TRP A 276 -19.45 -9.07 0.18
C TRP A 276 -17.99 -8.68 -0.13
N LEU A 277 -17.06 -9.49 0.38
CA LEU A 277 -15.63 -9.37 0.14
C LEU A 277 -15.11 -10.55 -0.66
N CYS A 278 -14.03 -10.30 -1.41
CA CYS A 278 -13.41 -11.28 -2.30
C CYS A 278 -11.93 -11.45 -1.94
N ASP A 279 -11.36 -12.61 -2.24
CA ASP A 279 -9.93 -12.88 -2.10
C ASP A 279 -9.05 -12.23 -3.19
N CYS A 280 -9.64 -11.50 -4.15
CA CYS A 280 -8.86 -10.78 -5.16
C CYS A 280 -8.08 -9.60 -4.57
N GLU A 281 -7.05 -9.14 -5.28
CA GLU A 281 -6.17 -8.02 -4.89
C GLU A 281 -6.97 -6.76 -4.53
N PHE A 282 -7.97 -6.39 -5.36
CA PHE A 282 -8.75 -5.17 -5.11
C PHE A 282 -9.48 -5.23 -3.76
N SER A 283 -10.26 -6.30 -3.54
CA SER A 283 -11.08 -6.40 -2.33
C SER A 283 -10.22 -6.60 -1.07
N SER A 284 -9.11 -7.34 -1.20
CA SER A 284 -8.18 -7.54 -0.09
C SER A 284 -7.45 -6.26 0.32
N THR A 285 -7.02 -5.45 -0.65
CA THR A 285 -6.21 -4.24 -0.40
C THR A 285 -7.05 -3.01 -0.06
N MET A 286 -8.23 -2.88 -0.67
CA MET A 286 -9.12 -1.72 -0.48
C MET A 286 -10.22 -1.98 0.54
N LYS A 287 -10.47 -3.24 0.93
CA LYS A 287 -11.58 -3.65 1.81
C LYS A 287 -12.94 -3.14 1.31
N LEU A 288 -13.12 -3.25 0.00
CA LEU A 288 -14.36 -2.90 -0.71
C LEU A 288 -14.84 -4.09 -1.55
N PRO A 289 -16.13 -4.13 -1.91
CA PRO A 289 -16.62 -5.01 -2.97
C PRO A 289 -15.82 -4.81 -4.25
N CYS A 290 -15.46 -5.89 -4.94
CA CYS A 290 -14.76 -5.83 -6.23
C CYS A 290 -15.70 -6.21 -7.38
N ARG A 291 -15.21 -6.14 -8.61
CA ARG A 291 -15.96 -6.59 -9.79
C ARG A 291 -16.57 -7.99 -9.66
N HIS A 292 -15.90 -8.94 -8.99
CA HIS A 292 -16.44 -10.31 -8.84
C HIS A 292 -17.71 -10.32 -7.99
N VAL A 293 -17.76 -9.48 -6.95
CA VAL A 293 -18.95 -9.30 -6.12
C VAL A 293 -20.07 -8.69 -6.95
N LEU A 294 -19.77 -7.61 -7.67
CA LEU A 294 -20.75 -6.88 -8.49
C LEU A 294 -21.32 -7.77 -9.61
N LEU A 295 -20.46 -8.54 -10.29
CA LEU A 295 -20.86 -9.49 -11.33
C LEU A 295 -21.75 -10.60 -10.78
N TYR A 296 -21.42 -11.16 -9.60
CA TYR A 296 -22.27 -12.17 -8.98
C TYR A 296 -23.63 -11.61 -8.55
N ARG A 297 -23.68 -10.39 -7.99
CA ARG A 297 -24.95 -9.72 -7.65
C ARG A 297 -25.82 -9.49 -8.89
N LYS A 298 -25.21 -9.09 -10.01
CA LYS A 298 -25.88 -9.00 -11.32
C LYS A 298 -26.38 -10.37 -11.80
N HIS A 299 -25.61 -11.44 -11.59
CA HIS A 299 -25.99 -12.82 -11.96
C HIS A 299 -27.25 -13.30 -11.20
N VAL A 300 -27.34 -13.04 -9.91
CA VAL A 300 -28.51 -13.44 -9.08
C VAL A 300 -29.71 -12.49 -9.21
N GLY A 301 -29.57 -11.40 -9.96
CA GLY A 301 -30.65 -10.43 -10.20
C GLY A 301 -30.95 -9.54 -9.00
N ASP A 302 -29.95 -9.21 -8.18
CA ASP A 302 -30.12 -8.28 -7.06
C ASP A 302 -30.53 -6.88 -7.54
N VAL A 303 -31.40 -6.22 -6.76
CA VAL A 303 -31.94 -4.89 -7.09
C VAL A 303 -30.85 -3.83 -7.29
N PHE A 304 -29.80 -3.91 -6.47
CA PHE A 304 -28.63 -3.03 -6.57
C PHE A 304 -27.39 -3.85 -6.85
N THR A 305 -26.61 -3.39 -7.82
CA THR A 305 -25.31 -4.02 -8.14
C THR A 305 -24.34 -3.81 -6.99
N ILE A 306 -24.32 -2.61 -6.40
CA ILE A 306 -23.48 -2.27 -5.25
C ILE A 306 -24.11 -2.79 -3.94
N PRO A 307 -23.40 -3.62 -3.14
CA PRO A 307 -23.88 -4.05 -1.83
C PRO A 307 -23.61 -2.97 -0.76
N TYR A 308 -24.47 -1.95 -0.68
CA TYR A 308 -24.27 -0.84 0.27
C TYR A 308 -24.15 -1.27 1.74
N SER A 309 -24.75 -2.40 2.11
CA SER A 309 -24.67 -2.96 3.47
C SER A 309 -23.28 -3.41 3.89
N SER A 310 -22.36 -3.64 2.93
CA SER A 310 -20.97 -4.02 3.24
C SER A 310 -20.03 -2.83 3.32
N LEU A 311 -20.52 -1.61 3.08
CA LEU A 311 -19.70 -0.41 3.18
C LEU A 311 -19.61 0.01 4.64
N HIS A 312 -18.38 0.21 5.13
CA HIS A 312 -18.16 0.77 6.45
C HIS A 312 -18.73 2.20 6.49
N SER A 313 -19.52 2.51 7.52
CA SER A 313 -20.11 3.83 7.70
C SER A 313 -19.02 4.91 7.89
N ARG A 314 -19.33 6.13 7.43
CA ARG A 314 -18.50 7.33 7.60
C ARG A 314 -18.24 7.68 9.07
#